data_AF-A0A925FCA6-F1
#
_entry.id   AF-A0A925FCA6-F1
#
_cell.length_a   1.000
_cell.length_b   1.000
_cell.length_c   1.000
_cell.angle_alpha   90.00
_cell.angle_beta   90.00
_cell.angle_gamma   90.00
#
_symmetry.space_group_name_H-M   'P 1'
#
loop_
_entity.id
_entity.type
_entity.pdbx_description
1 polymer ?
#
loop_
_entity_poly.entity_id
_entity_poly.type
_entity_poly.pdbx_seq_one_letter_code
_entity_poly.pdbx_strand_id
1 'polypeptide(L)'
;MSMDRSAAEASIELALLEQWDPLGVSSAPGEHPEYHGFAHEIYNLLARGGSDVEVARYLHRAEDSELGHPELASRDLAPLVTRLRAIERKM
;
A
#
# COMPACT_ATOMS: atom_id res chain seq x y z
N MET A 1 2.36 -22.19 3.55
CA MET A 1 2.18 -21.53 4.85
C MET A 1 1.44 -20.24 4.57
N SER A 2 0.29 -20.03 5.20
CA SER A 2 -0.44 -18.76 5.15
C SER A 2 0.30 -17.76 6.03
N MET A 3 0.40 -16.51 5.57
CA MET A 3 0.97 -15.39 6.30
C MET A 3 -0.02 -14.95 7.36
N ASP A 4 0.47 -14.76 8.59
CA ASP A 4 -0.32 -14.08 9.60
C ASP A 4 -0.53 -12.59 9.22
N ARG A 5 -1.48 -11.96 9.90
CA ARG A 5 -1.85 -10.56 9.67
C ARG A 5 -0.66 -9.62 9.76
N SER A 6 0.18 -9.77 10.79
CA SER A 6 1.30 -8.85 11.04
C SER A 6 2.34 -8.95 9.93
N ALA A 7 2.62 -10.17 9.46
CA ALA A 7 3.53 -10.40 8.33
C ALA A 7 2.96 -9.82 7.02
N ALA A 8 1.64 -9.93 6.82
CA ALA A 8 0.97 -9.40 5.62
C ALA A 8 1.01 -7.87 5.61
N GLU A 9 0.64 -7.21 6.72
CA GLU A 9 0.70 -5.75 6.88
C GLU A 9 2.13 -5.23 6.66
N ALA A 10 3.14 -5.85 7.27
CA ALA A 10 4.55 -5.46 7.06
C ALA A 10 5.01 -5.63 5.60
N SER A 11 4.53 -6.66 4.90
CA SER A 11 4.85 -6.87 3.48
C SER A 11 4.16 -5.86 2.56
N ILE A 12 2.94 -5.43 2.93
CA ILE A 12 2.19 -4.39 2.22
C ILE A 12 2.89 -3.05 2.43
N GLU A 13 3.28 -2.73 3.66
CA GLU A 13 4.02 -1.51 3.98
C GLU A 13 5.31 -1.38 3.15
N LEU A 14 6.10 -2.45 3.10
CA LEU A 14 7.31 -2.47 2.27
C LEU A 14 6.99 -2.24 0.78
N ALA A 15 5.89 -2.84 0.27
CA ALA A 15 5.47 -2.62 -1.11
C ALA A 15 5.05 -1.17 -1.37
N LEU A 16 4.38 -0.53 -0.40
CA LEU A 16 4.01 0.89 -0.47
C LEU A 16 5.24 1.79 -0.48
N LEU A 17 6.21 1.55 0.41
CA LEU A 17 7.46 2.32 0.47
C LEU A 17 8.29 2.18 -0.81
N GLU A 18 8.33 1.00 -1.42
CA GLU A 18 9.13 0.80 -2.63
C GLU A 18 8.49 1.39 -3.89
N GLN A 19 7.15 1.37 -3.99
CA GLN A 19 6.46 1.56 -5.28
C GLN A 19 5.47 2.71 -5.30
N TRP A 20 4.95 3.10 -4.15
CA TRP A 20 4.01 4.21 -4.03
C TRP A 20 4.68 5.47 -3.47
N ASP A 21 5.37 5.33 -2.33
CA ASP A 21 6.05 6.36 -1.52
C ASP A 21 5.91 7.80 -2.02
N PRO A 22 4.73 8.39 -1.84
CA PRO A 22 4.47 9.75 -2.29
C PRO A 22 5.25 10.81 -1.52
N LEU A 23 5.62 10.53 -0.28
CA LEU A 23 6.39 11.45 0.57
C LEU A 23 7.90 11.37 0.32
N GLY A 24 8.37 10.39 -0.46
CA GLY A 24 9.80 10.17 -0.70
C GLY A 24 10.58 9.72 0.55
N VAL A 25 9.89 9.16 1.54
CA VAL A 25 10.49 8.79 2.84
C VAL A 25 11.14 7.41 2.82
N SER A 26 10.97 6.61 1.77
CA SER A 26 11.67 5.33 1.58
C SER A 26 13.19 5.46 1.64
N SER A 27 13.73 6.65 1.32
CA SER A 27 15.15 6.97 1.43
C SER A 27 15.58 7.45 2.82
N ALA A 28 14.62 7.76 3.70
CA ALA A 28 14.89 8.18 5.06
C ALA A 28 14.98 6.96 6.01
N PRO A 29 16.04 6.85 6.82
CA PRO A 29 16.16 5.78 7.81
C PRO A 29 15.17 6.01 8.96
N GLY A 30 14.42 4.97 9.33
CA GLY A 30 13.48 5.02 10.44
C GLY A 30 12.27 4.13 10.22
N GLU A 31 11.40 4.06 11.23
CA GLU A 31 10.03 3.56 11.07
C GLU A 31 9.19 4.67 10.44
N HIS A 32 8.29 4.29 9.52
CA HIS A 32 7.37 5.21 8.86
C HIS A 32 5.95 4.90 9.31
N PRO A 33 5.58 5.25 10.57
CA PRO A 33 4.29 4.89 11.15
C PRO A 33 3.10 5.42 10.37
N GLU A 34 3.29 6.45 9.55
CA GLU A 34 2.30 6.94 8.58
C GLU A 34 1.91 5.88 7.54
N TYR A 35 2.81 4.97 7.18
CA TYR A 35 2.51 3.86 6.25
C TYR A 35 1.80 2.68 6.91
N HIS A 36 1.86 2.55 8.24
CA HIS A 36 1.13 1.49 8.96
C HIS A 36 -0.38 1.59 8.73
N GLY A 37 -0.94 2.81 8.73
CA GLY A 37 -2.37 3.05 8.48
C GLY A 37 -2.78 2.64 7.06
N PHE A 38 -1.97 3.01 6.06
CA PHE A 38 -2.20 2.59 4.68
C PHE A 38 -2.08 1.08 4.49
N ALA A 39 -1.08 0.45 5.11
CA ALA A 39 -0.90 -0.99 5.04
C ALA A 39 -2.07 -1.76 5.67
N HIS A 40 -2.57 -1.29 6.81
CA HIS A 40 -3.71 -1.87 7.50
C HIS A 40 -5.00 -1.83 6.65
N GLU A 41 -5.32 -0.68 6.05
CA GLU A 41 -6.52 -0.56 5.21
C GLU A 41 -6.42 -1.37 3.93
N ILE A 42 -5.24 -1.45 3.32
CA ILE A 42 -5.02 -2.32 2.16
C ILE A 42 -5.13 -3.78 2.55
N TYR A 43 -4.60 -4.19 3.71
CA TYR A 43 -4.81 -5.54 4.24
C TYR A 43 -6.31 -5.85 4.38
N ASN A 44 -7.09 -4.93 4.96
CA ASN A 44 -8.54 -5.09 5.12
C ASN A 44 -9.26 -5.16 3.78
N LEU A 45 -8.82 -4.40 2.76
CA LEU A 45 -9.29 -4.46 1.38
C LEU A 45 -9.00 -5.82 0.73
N LEU A 46 -7.78 -6.33 0.85
CA LEU A 46 -7.40 -7.63 0.29
C LEU A 46 -8.13 -8.79 0.99
N ALA A 47 -8.22 -8.74 2.32
CA ALA A 47 -8.89 -9.78 3.12
C ALA A 47 -10.39 -9.92 2.80
N ARG A 48 -11.04 -8.85 2.32
CA ARG A 48 -12.44 -8.89 1.86
C ARG A 48 -12.61 -9.17 0.37
N GLY A 49 -11.53 -9.46 -0.36
CA GLY A 49 -11.55 -9.70 -1.80
C GLY A 49 -11.72 -8.41 -2.63
N GLY A 50 -11.23 -7.28 -2.13
CA GLY A 50 -11.27 -5.99 -2.80
C GLY A 50 -10.55 -6.04 -4.16
N SER A 51 -11.14 -5.36 -5.14
CA SER A 51 -10.63 -5.27 -6.51
C SER A 51 -9.42 -4.33 -6.62
N ASP A 52 -8.65 -4.48 -7.72
CA ASP A 52 -7.50 -3.60 -8.01
C ASP A 52 -7.93 -2.13 -8.08
N VAL A 53 -9.15 -1.89 -8.60
CA VAL A 53 -9.75 -0.57 -8.70
C VAL A 53 -10.02 0.04 -7.32
N GLU A 54 -10.46 -0.76 -6.35
CA GLU A 54 -10.69 -0.28 -4.98
C GLU A 54 -9.38 0.08 -4.28
N VAL A 55 -8.32 -0.73 -4.47
CA VAL A 55 -6.99 -0.43 -3.94
C VAL A 55 -6.43 0.84 -4.56
N ALA A 56 -6.48 0.98 -5.89
CA ALA A 56 -6.01 2.18 -6.58
C ALA A 56 -6.79 3.43 -6.14
N ARG A 57 -8.12 3.33 -6.02
CA ARG A 57 -8.97 4.43 -5.54
C ARG A 57 -8.63 4.83 -4.10
N TYR A 58 -8.32 3.87 -3.25
CA TYR A 58 -7.89 4.14 -1.88
C TYR A 58 -6.59 4.94 -1.86
N LEU A 59 -5.58 4.48 -2.62
CA LEU A 59 -4.28 5.16 -2.70
C LEU A 59 -4.40 6.57 -3.26
N HIS A 60 -5.17 6.78 -4.33
CA HIS A 60 -5.41 8.12 -4.86
C HIS A 60 -6.12 9.05 -3.88
N ARG A 61 -7.04 8.53 -3.07
CA ARG A 61 -7.66 9.33 -2.00
C ARG A 61 -6.65 9.69 -0.92
N ALA A 62 -5.79 8.76 -0.53
CA ALA A 62 -4.74 9.02 0.45
C ALA A 62 -3.75 10.10 -0.05
N GLU A 63 -3.36 10.05 -1.33
CA GLU A 63 -2.52 11.07 -1.98
C GLU A 63 -3.15 12.47 -1.90
N ASP A 64 -4.44 12.58 -2.22
CA ASP A 64 -5.15 13.86 -2.30
C ASP A 64 -5.56 14.41 -0.92
N SER A 65 -6.13 13.56 -0.06
CA SER A 65 -6.76 13.98 1.20
C SER A 65 -5.83 13.98 2.41
N GLU A 66 -4.90 13.04 2.48
CA GLU A 66 -4.06 12.84 3.67
C GLU A 66 -2.65 13.38 3.48
N LEU A 67 -2.13 13.29 2.25
CA LEU A 67 -0.75 13.64 1.94
C LEU A 67 -0.62 14.98 1.21
N GLY A 68 -1.70 15.48 0.60
CA GLY A 68 -1.69 16.77 -0.09
C GLY A 68 -0.78 16.81 -1.33
N HIS A 69 -0.54 15.65 -1.95
CA HIS A 69 0.35 15.50 -3.10
C HIS A 69 -0.40 14.89 -4.31
N PRO A 70 -1.32 15.64 -4.95
CA PRO A 70 -2.13 15.13 -6.06
C PRO A 70 -1.34 14.88 -7.35
N GLU A 71 -0.14 15.46 -7.47
CA GLU A 71 0.80 15.32 -8.61
C GLU A 71 1.21 13.85 -8.86
N LEU A 72 1.13 13.01 -7.82
CA LEU A 72 1.60 11.62 -7.82
C LEU A 72 0.54 10.62 -8.30
N ALA A 73 -0.71 11.06 -8.46
CA ALA A 73 -1.80 10.25 -9.00
C ALA A 73 -1.55 9.76 -10.44
N SER A 74 -0.53 10.28 -11.12
CA SER A 74 -0.08 9.88 -12.46
C SER A 74 0.84 8.66 -12.47
N ARG A 75 1.27 8.14 -11.30
CA ARG A 75 2.24 7.05 -11.20
C ARG A 75 1.60 5.72 -11.60
N ASP A 76 2.34 4.89 -12.33
CA ASP A 76 1.88 3.54 -12.67
C ASP A 76 1.85 2.65 -11.42
N LEU A 77 0.63 2.33 -10.94
CA LEU A 77 0.40 1.46 -9.79
C LEU A 77 0.37 -0.02 -10.18
N ALA A 78 0.50 -0.39 -11.46
CA ALA A 78 0.45 -1.80 -11.88
C ALA A 78 1.51 -2.70 -11.19
N PRO A 79 2.77 -2.25 -10.96
CA PRO A 79 3.74 -3.03 -10.20
C PRO A 79 3.28 -3.28 -8.76
N LEU A 80 2.68 -2.27 -8.13
CA LEU A 80 2.21 -2.32 -6.74
C LEU A 80 1.05 -3.30 -6.62
N VAL A 81 0.05 -3.14 -7.48
CA VAL A 81 -1.10 -4.04 -7.55
C VAL A 81 -0.64 -5.49 -7.75
N THR A 82 0.32 -5.74 -8.65
CA THR A 82 0.88 -7.08 -8.88
C THR A 82 1.51 -7.66 -7.60
N ARG A 83 2.25 -6.84 -6.85
CA ARG A 83 2.88 -7.25 -5.59
C ARG A 83 1.84 -7.51 -4.49
N LEU A 84 0.83 -6.65 -4.38
CA LEU A 84 -0.28 -6.81 -3.43
C LEU A 84 -1.06 -8.11 -3.69
N ARG A 85 -1.32 -8.46 -4.96
CA ARG A 85 -1.93 -9.75 -5.33
C ARG A 85 -1.06 -10.95 -4.99
N ALA A 86 0.26 -10.80 -5.05
CA ALA A 86 1.17 -11.85 -4.60
C ALA A 86 1.14 -12.04 -3.08
N ILE A 87 0.89 -10.98 -2.30
CA ILE A 87 0.70 -11.02 -0.85
C ILE A 87 -0.65 -11.65 -0.52
N GLU A 88 -1.74 -11.21 -1.17
CA GLU A 88 -3.09 -11.75 -0.97
C GLU A 88 -3.15 -13.28 -1.16
N ARG A 89 -2.47 -13.82 -2.18
CA ARG A 89 -2.39 -15.28 -2.39
C ARG A 89 -1.68 -16.05 -1.28
N LYS A 90 -0.92 -15.35 -0.44
CA LYS A 90 -0.15 -15.93 0.67
C LYS A 90 -0.80 -15.67 2.02
N MET A 91 -1.77 -14.75 2.12
CA MET A 91 -2.62 -14.54 3.29
C MET A 91 -3.49 -15.78 3.50
#